data_AF-A0A5E4D0G0-F1
#
_entry.id   AF-A0A5E4D0G0-F1
#
_cell.length_a   1.000
_cell.length_b   1.000
_cell.length_c   1.000
_cell.angle_alpha   90.00
_cell.angle_beta   90.00
_cell.angle_gamma   90.00
#
_symmetry.space_group_name_H-M   'P 1'
#
loop_
_entity.id
_entity.type
_entity.pdbx_description
1 polymer ?
#
loop_
_entity_poly.entity_id
_entity_poly.type
_entity_poly.pdbx_seq_one_letter_code
_entity_poly.pdbx_strand_id
1 'polypeptide(L)'
;MLKQLSEPLMQGISRGAFSIPGGHRLYLEAKEKVELDYKLVPRKGVKAMEVLQSFLQSQSVIEKSILHSDEALTKGEKAIAEEWAKKEAAEKEQELLRQQNKEQQEMMEAQERSFRENMKQLKEKMEREKESILREQERVLKHMLKVQKELLTEGFREKSEALNKEINQLKEENKRFEENKYMNILKIICVVGIGFLIGNPWCV
;
A
#
# COMPACT_ATOMS: atom_id res chain seq x y z
N MET A 1 -29.57 63.37 -55.82
CA MET A 1 -29.81 63.49 -54.37
C MET A 1 -29.98 62.13 -53.69
N LEU A 2 -31.10 61.40 -53.84
CA LEU A 2 -31.27 60.08 -53.19
C LEU A 2 -30.13 59.11 -53.53
N LYS A 3 -29.77 59.02 -54.83
CA LYS A 3 -28.65 58.21 -55.31
C LYS A 3 -27.32 58.48 -54.59
N GLN A 4 -27.02 59.76 -54.30
CA GLN A 4 -25.80 60.18 -53.61
C GLN A 4 -25.88 59.86 -52.11
N LEU A 5 -27.04 60.04 -51.48
CA LEU A 5 -27.25 59.71 -50.07
C LEU A 5 -27.21 58.20 -49.82
N SER A 6 -27.70 57.39 -50.76
CA SER A 6 -27.68 55.93 -50.68
C SER A 6 -26.35 55.29 -51.09
N GLU A 7 -25.44 56.05 -51.71
CA GLU A 7 -24.19 55.52 -52.25
C GLU A 7 -23.32 54.80 -51.21
N PRO A 8 -23.11 55.33 -49.99
CA PRO A 8 -22.38 54.62 -48.95
C PRO A 8 -23.03 53.29 -48.55
N LEU A 9 -24.36 53.26 -48.45
CA LEU A 9 -25.12 52.04 -48.14
C LEU A 9 -24.93 50.99 -49.25
N MET A 10 -25.09 51.38 -50.52
CA MET A 10 -24.92 50.48 -51.66
C MET A 10 -23.49 49.94 -51.76
N GLN A 11 -22.48 50.78 -51.53
CA GLN A 11 -21.08 50.34 -51.49
C GLN A 11 -20.82 49.38 -50.33
N GLY A 12 -21.41 49.62 -49.15
CA GLY A 12 -21.34 48.72 -48.01
C GLY A 12 -21.92 47.33 -48.32
N ILE A 13 -23.08 47.29 -48.98
CA ILE A 13 -23.71 46.03 -49.44
C ILE A 13 -22.78 45.31 -50.42
N SER A 14 -22.29 45.99 -51.46
CA SER A 14 -21.42 45.38 -52.47
C SER A 14 -20.10 44.86 -51.91
N ARG A 15 -19.58 45.49 -50.86
CA ARG A 15 -18.35 45.05 -50.16
C ARG A 15 -18.60 43.97 -49.12
N GLY A 16 -19.86 43.56 -48.90
CA GLY A 16 -20.20 42.58 -47.88
C GLY A 16 -20.05 43.09 -46.45
N ALA A 17 -20.14 44.40 -46.22
CA ALA A 17 -19.98 45.01 -44.89
C ALA A 17 -21.02 44.51 -43.86
N PHE A 18 -22.15 43.98 -44.34
CA PHE A 18 -23.23 43.42 -43.52
C PHE A 18 -23.21 41.89 -43.47
N SER A 19 -22.22 41.24 -44.09
CA SER A 19 -22.06 39.78 -44.11
C SER A 19 -21.27 39.30 -42.89
N ILE A 20 -21.70 39.74 -41.72
CA ILE A 20 -21.13 39.40 -40.41
C ILE A 20 -22.27 39.07 -39.44
N PRO A 21 -22.00 38.31 -38.36
CA PRO A 21 -22.97 38.13 -37.28
C PRO A 21 -23.41 39.47 -36.68
N GLY A 22 -24.73 39.66 -36.54
CA GLY A 22 -25.37 40.93 -36.21
C GLY A 22 -25.41 41.95 -37.35
N GLY A 23 -25.03 41.56 -38.57
CA GLY A 23 -24.94 42.43 -39.73
C GLY A 23 -26.27 42.98 -40.23
N HIS A 24 -27.39 42.28 -40.00
CA HIS A 24 -28.73 42.78 -40.36
C HIS A 24 -29.08 44.04 -39.56
N ARG A 25 -28.71 44.10 -38.28
CA ARG A 25 -28.91 45.31 -37.46
C ARG A 25 -28.12 46.50 -38.01
N LEU A 26 -26.87 46.29 -38.39
CA LEU A 26 -26.02 47.34 -38.98
C LEU A 26 -26.59 47.84 -40.32
N TYR A 27 -27.18 46.93 -41.11
CA TYR A 27 -27.87 47.29 -42.35
C TYR A 27 -29.11 48.15 -42.08
N LEU A 28 -29.92 47.81 -41.07
CA LEU A 28 -31.09 48.60 -40.68
C LEU A 28 -30.70 50.01 -40.25
N GLU A 29 -29.67 50.15 -39.42
CA GLU A 29 -29.15 51.45 -38.97
C GLU A 29 -28.67 52.30 -40.17
N ALA A 30 -27.95 51.69 -41.11
CA ALA A 30 -27.48 52.38 -42.32
C ALA A 30 -28.63 52.77 -43.27
N LYS A 31 -29.65 51.93 -43.40
CA LYS A 31 -30.87 52.19 -44.19
C LYS A 31 -31.69 53.34 -43.59
N GLU A 32 -31.89 53.33 -42.28
CA GLU A 32 -32.60 54.38 -41.55
C GLU A 32 -31.89 55.73 -41.68
N LYS A 33 -30.55 55.74 -41.60
CA LYS A 33 -29.76 56.95 -41.83
C LYS A 33 -30.01 57.57 -43.21
N VAL A 34 -30.06 56.76 -44.27
CA VAL A 34 -30.38 57.24 -45.64
C VAL A 34 -31.79 57.85 -45.69
N GLU A 35 -32.75 57.24 -45.01
CA GLU A 35 -34.13 57.75 -44.94
C GLU A 35 -34.21 59.10 -44.21
N LEU A 36 -33.55 59.22 -43.06
CA LEU A 36 -33.48 60.45 -42.27
C LEU A 36 -32.78 61.57 -43.05
N ASP A 37 -31.60 61.29 -43.60
CA ASP A 37 -30.82 62.24 -44.39
C ASP A 37 -31.64 62.73 -45.60
N TYR A 38 -32.37 61.85 -46.27
CA TYR A 38 -33.26 62.23 -47.38
C TYR A 38 -34.43 63.11 -46.92
N LYS A 39 -35.04 62.84 -45.77
CA LYS A 39 -36.14 63.65 -45.19
C LYS A 39 -35.70 65.06 -44.81
N LEU A 40 -34.43 65.28 -44.48
CA LEU A 40 -33.92 66.59 -44.07
C LEU A 40 -33.57 67.55 -45.22
N VAL A 41 -33.32 67.09 -46.45
CA VAL A 41 -32.90 68.00 -47.54
C VAL A 41 -34.05 68.92 -48.02
N PRO A 42 -33.88 70.25 -48.16
CA PRO A 42 -34.94 71.13 -48.67
C PRO A 42 -35.12 71.03 -50.21
N ARG A 43 -36.28 71.50 -50.73
CA ARG A 43 -36.58 71.69 -52.18
C ARG A 43 -36.49 70.41 -53.05
N LYS A 44 -37.02 69.29 -52.56
CA LYS A 44 -36.97 67.95 -53.22
C LYS A 44 -38.01 67.70 -54.33
N GLY A 45 -38.97 68.61 -54.50
CA GLY A 45 -40.07 68.48 -55.46
C GLY A 45 -41.27 67.68 -54.92
N VAL A 46 -42.39 67.76 -55.62
CA VAL A 46 -43.70 67.19 -55.18
C VAL A 46 -43.74 65.67 -55.14
N LYS A 47 -42.84 64.97 -55.88
CA LYS A 47 -42.75 63.51 -55.95
C LYS A 47 -41.70 62.87 -55.03
N ALA A 48 -41.08 63.65 -54.14
CA ALA A 48 -39.97 63.18 -53.31
C ALA A 48 -40.31 61.92 -52.48
N MET A 49 -41.55 61.83 -51.98
CA MET A 49 -42.00 60.69 -51.18
C MET A 49 -42.14 59.41 -52.01
N GLU A 50 -42.69 59.50 -53.23
CA GLU A 50 -42.80 58.36 -54.15
C GLU A 50 -41.43 57.77 -54.48
N VAL A 51 -40.43 58.64 -54.72
CA VAL A 51 -39.06 58.21 -55.02
C VAL A 51 -38.43 57.50 -53.82
N LEU A 52 -38.59 58.03 -52.60
CA LEU A 52 -38.11 57.38 -51.38
C LEU A 52 -38.78 56.01 -51.17
N GLN A 53 -40.10 55.93 -51.35
CA GLN A 53 -40.86 54.69 -51.19
C GLN A 53 -40.40 53.61 -52.17
N SER A 54 -40.20 53.97 -53.44
CA SER A 54 -39.71 53.03 -54.47
C SER A 54 -38.31 52.48 -54.15
N PHE A 55 -37.45 53.31 -53.55
CA PHE A 55 -36.13 52.89 -53.08
C PHE A 55 -36.25 51.92 -51.90
N LEU A 56 -37.05 52.23 -50.88
CA LEU A 56 -37.24 51.33 -49.73
C LEU A 56 -37.83 49.98 -50.17
N GLN A 57 -38.72 49.97 -51.16
CA GLN A 57 -39.24 48.74 -51.75
C GLN A 57 -38.17 47.94 -52.48
N SER A 58 -37.28 48.58 -53.24
CA SER A 58 -36.19 47.89 -53.95
C SER A 58 -35.15 47.29 -52.99
N GLN A 59 -35.01 47.84 -51.79
CA GLN A 59 -34.14 47.31 -50.74
C GLN A 59 -34.65 46.01 -50.10
N SER A 60 -35.93 45.68 -50.23
CA SER A 60 -36.56 44.53 -49.54
C SER A 60 -35.87 43.19 -49.83
N VAL A 61 -35.46 42.95 -51.08
CA VAL A 61 -34.79 41.71 -51.48
C VAL A 61 -33.39 41.61 -50.86
N ILE A 62 -32.67 42.72 -50.82
CA ILE A 62 -31.32 42.79 -50.26
C ILE A 62 -31.36 42.58 -48.75
N GLU A 63 -32.30 43.24 -48.07
CA GLU A 63 -32.51 43.08 -46.64
C GLU A 63 -32.76 41.62 -46.25
N LYS A 64 -33.64 40.92 -46.98
CA LYS A 64 -33.91 39.49 -46.75
C LYS A 64 -32.66 38.64 -46.93
N SER A 65 -31.83 38.93 -47.94
CA SER A 65 -30.57 38.23 -48.17
C SER A 65 -29.60 38.44 -47.00
N ILE A 66 -29.47 39.69 -46.53
CA ILE A 66 -28.59 40.04 -45.40
C ILE A 66 -29.07 39.37 -44.12
N LEU A 67 -30.38 39.40 -43.84
CA LEU A 67 -30.98 38.74 -42.69
C LEU A 67 -30.68 37.23 -42.69
N HIS A 68 -30.87 36.58 -43.84
CA HIS A 68 -30.61 35.14 -43.95
C HIS A 68 -29.13 34.80 -43.72
N SER A 69 -28.21 35.59 -44.30
CA SER A 69 -26.78 35.43 -44.08
C SER A 69 -26.38 35.65 -42.62
N ASP A 70 -26.91 36.70 -41.97
CA ASP A 70 -26.66 37.00 -40.56
C ASP A 70 -27.13 35.85 -39.64
N GLU A 71 -28.36 35.36 -39.84
CA GLU A 71 -28.88 34.22 -39.08
C GLU A 71 -28.01 32.97 -39.23
N ALA A 72 -27.53 32.69 -40.45
CA ALA A 72 -26.66 31.55 -40.72
C ALA A 72 -25.29 31.70 -40.03
N LEU A 73 -24.66 32.87 -40.12
CA LEU A 73 -23.38 33.17 -39.47
C LEU A 73 -23.49 33.10 -37.94
N THR A 74 -24.51 33.75 -37.38
CA THR A 74 -24.79 33.73 -35.94
C THR A 74 -25.04 32.32 -35.41
N LYS A 75 -25.78 31.48 -36.16
CA LYS A 75 -25.96 30.06 -35.80
C LYS A 75 -24.64 29.28 -35.87
N GLY A 76 -23.83 29.53 -36.90
CA GLY A 76 -22.51 28.91 -37.06
C GLY A 76 -21.57 29.22 -35.90
N GLU A 77 -21.46 30.48 -35.50
CA GLU A 77 -20.63 30.90 -34.36
C GLU A 77 -21.08 30.28 -33.05
N LYS A 78 -22.40 30.24 -32.79
CA LYS A 78 -22.95 29.59 -31.61
C LYS A 78 -22.64 28.09 -31.59
N ALA A 79 -22.79 27.40 -32.72
CA ALA A 79 -22.48 25.98 -32.82
C ALA A 79 -20.99 25.69 -32.54
N ILE A 80 -20.10 26.51 -33.09
CA ILE A 80 -18.65 26.41 -32.83
C ILE A 80 -18.37 26.64 -31.34
N ALA A 81 -18.92 27.70 -30.74
CA ALA A 81 -18.74 27.99 -29.31
C ALA A 81 -19.25 26.85 -28.41
N GLU A 82 -20.40 26.26 -28.74
CA GLU A 82 -20.95 25.10 -28.03
C GLU A 82 -20.07 23.85 -28.17
N GLU A 83 -19.52 23.60 -29.36
CA GLU A 83 -18.58 22.49 -29.59
C GLU A 83 -17.29 22.65 -28.78
N TRP A 84 -16.71 23.86 -28.78
CA TRP A 84 -15.54 24.17 -27.95
C TRP A 84 -15.82 23.99 -26.46
N ALA A 85 -16.97 24.49 -25.97
CA ALA A 85 -17.35 24.32 -24.58
C ALA A 85 -17.53 22.85 -24.18
N LYS A 86 -18.15 22.04 -25.05
CA LYS A 86 -18.28 20.58 -24.84
C LYS A 86 -16.92 19.90 -24.82
N LYS A 87 -16.03 20.26 -25.75
CA LYS A 87 -14.67 19.71 -25.81
C LYS A 87 -13.87 20.05 -24.56
N GLU A 88 -13.89 21.31 -24.12
CA GLU A 88 -13.19 21.74 -22.91
C GLU A 88 -13.74 21.05 -21.65
N ALA A 89 -15.07 20.89 -21.55
CA ALA A 89 -15.68 20.15 -20.45
C ALA A 89 -15.24 18.68 -20.45
N ALA A 90 -15.24 18.01 -21.61
CA ALA A 90 -14.79 16.63 -21.74
C ALA A 90 -13.30 16.46 -21.44
N GLU A 91 -12.45 17.40 -21.86
CA GLU A 91 -11.01 17.39 -21.55
C GLU A 91 -10.76 17.55 -20.04
N LYS A 92 -11.48 18.45 -19.37
CA LYS A 92 -11.40 18.63 -17.91
C LYS A 92 -11.87 17.38 -17.15
N GLU A 93 -12.96 16.75 -17.58
CA GLU A 93 -13.44 15.51 -16.99
C GLU A 93 -12.44 14.36 -17.18
N GLN A 94 -11.86 14.23 -18.37
CA GLN A 94 -10.85 13.22 -18.65
C GLN A 94 -9.59 13.42 -17.79
N GLU A 95 -9.13 14.65 -17.61
CA GLU A 95 -7.96 14.96 -16.79
C GLU A 95 -8.21 14.65 -15.31
N LEU A 96 -9.40 14.98 -14.79
CA LEU A 96 -9.79 14.62 -13.43
C LEU A 96 -9.78 13.09 -13.22
N LEU A 97 -10.33 12.34 -14.18
CA LEU A 97 -10.32 10.87 -14.14
C LEU A 97 -8.89 10.29 -14.18
N ARG A 98 -8.00 10.88 -14.99
CA ARG A 98 -6.58 10.47 -15.02
C ARG A 98 -5.90 10.68 -13.66
N GLN A 99 -6.15 11.82 -13.02
CA GLN A 99 -5.60 12.11 -11.70
C GLN A 99 -6.11 11.13 -10.63
N GLN A 100 -7.42 10.89 -10.59
CA GLN A 100 -8.02 9.92 -9.66
C GLN A 100 -7.45 8.51 -9.85
N ASN A 101 -7.32 8.06 -11.09
CA ASN A 101 -6.73 6.74 -11.39
C ASN A 101 -5.27 6.66 -10.94
N LYS A 102 -4.50 7.74 -11.12
CA LYS A 102 -3.10 7.79 -10.69
C LYS A 102 -2.99 7.73 -9.16
N GLU A 103 -3.80 8.50 -8.44
CA GLU A 103 -3.84 8.48 -6.97
C GLU A 103 -4.22 7.11 -6.41
N GLN A 104 -5.22 6.45 -7.02
CA GLN A 104 -5.64 5.10 -6.63
C GLN A 104 -4.52 4.08 -6.88
N GLN A 105 -3.81 4.18 -8.00
CA GLN A 105 -2.69 3.30 -8.32
C GLN A 105 -1.54 3.47 -7.32
N GLU A 106 -1.17 4.72 -7.01
CA GLU A 106 -0.11 5.02 -6.04
C GLU A 106 -0.46 4.51 -4.63
N MET A 107 -1.73 4.63 -4.21
CA MET A 107 -2.22 4.10 -2.95
C MET A 107 -2.13 2.57 -2.90
N MET A 108 -2.54 1.89 -3.96
CA MET A 108 -2.48 0.43 -4.05
C MET A 108 -1.03 -0.06 -3.98
N GLU A 109 -0.12 0.57 -4.71
CA GLU A 109 1.31 0.24 -4.68
C GLU A 109 1.95 0.48 -3.32
N ALA A 110 1.57 1.55 -2.62
CA ALA A 110 2.03 1.82 -1.26
C ALA A 110 1.53 0.76 -0.28
N GLN A 111 0.26 0.37 -0.40
CA GLN A 111 -0.34 -0.68 0.42
C GLN A 111 0.33 -2.04 0.16
N GLU A 112 0.58 -2.39 -1.10
CA GLU A 112 1.26 -3.64 -1.46
C GLU A 112 2.70 -3.68 -0.91
N ARG A 113 3.43 -2.56 -1.03
CA ARG A 113 4.79 -2.43 -0.46
C ARG A 113 4.78 -2.62 1.05
N SER A 114 3.86 -1.94 1.75
CA SER A 114 3.73 -2.09 3.20
C SER A 114 3.39 -3.52 3.60
N PHE A 115 2.45 -4.16 2.90
CA PHE A 115 2.05 -5.54 3.17
C PHE A 115 3.22 -6.51 2.96
N ARG A 116 3.97 -6.35 1.87
CA ARG A 116 5.15 -7.16 1.56
C ARG A 116 6.22 -7.04 2.64
N GLU A 117 6.49 -5.82 3.12
CA GLU A 117 7.46 -5.60 4.20
C GLU A 117 6.99 -6.21 5.51
N ASN A 118 5.71 -6.05 5.86
CA ASN A 118 5.13 -6.68 7.05
C ASN A 118 5.25 -8.21 7.00
N MET A 119 4.99 -8.82 5.85
CA MET A 119 5.15 -10.27 5.65
C MET A 119 6.59 -10.71 5.80
N LYS A 120 7.55 -9.93 5.29
CA LYS A 120 8.99 -10.20 5.46
C LYS A 120 9.38 -10.14 6.94
N GLN A 121 9.00 -9.09 7.64
CA GLN A 121 9.29 -8.93 9.07
C GLN A 121 8.66 -10.05 9.92
N LEU A 122 7.42 -10.43 9.61
CA LEU A 122 6.74 -11.55 10.27
C LEU A 122 7.50 -12.86 10.06
N LYS A 123 7.92 -13.16 8.83
CA LYS A 123 8.71 -14.35 8.50
C LYS A 123 10.03 -14.39 9.29
N GLU A 124 10.76 -13.28 9.31
CA GLU A 124 12.00 -13.18 10.08
C GLU A 124 11.78 -13.38 11.59
N LYS A 125 10.69 -12.84 12.14
CA LYS A 125 10.33 -13.02 13.55
C LYS A 125 10.03 -14.49 13.86
N MET A 126 9.27 -15.17 13.02
CA MET A 126 8.97 -16.60 13.20
C MET A 126 10.23 -17.47 13.17
N GLU A 127 11.16 -17.21 12.24
CA GLU A 127 12.42 -17.96 12.20
C GLU A 127 13.28 -17.71 13.45
N ARG A 128 13.38 -16.46 13.91
CA ARG A 128 14.09 -16.14 15.17
C ARG A 128 13.46 -16.82 16.38
N GLU A 129 12.13 -16.82 16.49
CA GLU A 129 11.41 -17.49 17.57
C GLU A 129 11.63 -19.01 17.53
N LYS A 130 11.55 -19.62 16.34
CA LYS A 130 11.83 -21.04 16.13
C LYS A 130 13.24 -21.41 16.59
N GLU A 131 14.25 -20.66 16.17
CA GLU A 131 15.63 -20.89 16.62
C GLU A 131 15.78 -20.72 18.14
N SER A 132 15.12 -19.72 18.74
CA SER A 132 15.16 -19.50 20.17
C SER A 132 14.57 -20.67 20.95
N ILE A 133 13.43 -21.19 20.50
CA ILE A 133 12.78 -22.37 21.09
C ILE A 133 13.70 -23.59 21.00
N LEU A 134 14.30 -23.84 19.83
CA LEU A 134 15.21 -24.97 19.64
C LEU A 134 16.44 -24.88 20.56
N ARG A 135 17.05 -23.69 20.69
CA ARG A 135 18.18 -23.47 21.61
C ARG A 135 17.78 -23.73 23.06
N GLU A 136 16.59 -23.31 23.47
CA GLU A 136 16.12 -23.53 24.84
C GLU A 136 15.82 -25.01 25.11
N GLN A 137 15.18 -25.70 24.16
CA GLN A 137 14.98 -27.16 24.24
C GLN A 137 16.30 -27.92 24.36
N GLU A 138 17.32 -27.54 23.59
CA GLU A 138 18.65 -28.14 23.68
C GLU A 138 19.31 -27.91 25.04
N ARG A 139 19.19 -26.70 25.61
CA ARG A 139 19.71 -26.38 26.95
C ARG A 139 19.03 -27.20 28.03
N VAL A 140 17.69 -27.29 27.99
CA VAL A 140 16.91 -28.10 28.93
C VAL A 140 17.31 -29.56 28.83
N LEU A 141 17.39 -30.12 27.62
CA LEU A 141 17.81 -31.49 27.39
C LEU A 141 19.22 -31.76 27.94
N LYS A 142 20.17 -30.88 27.65
CA LYS A 142 21.55 -30.97 28.16
C LYS A 142 21.60 -30.92 29.69
N HIS A 143 20.79 -30.07 30.32
CA HIS A 143 20.68 -30.00 31.78
C HIS A 143 20.10 -31.29 32.36
N MET A 144 19.01 -31.82 31.79
CA MET A 144 18.41 -33.09 32.23
C MET A 144 19.38 -34.27 32.11
N LEU A 145 20.13 -34.35 31.01
CA LEU A 145 21.17 -35.39 30.83
C LEU A 145 22.29 -35.27 31.86
N LYS A 146 22.72 -34.05 32.19
CA LYS A 146 23.73 -33.81 33.22
C LYS A 146 23.23 -34.27 34.60
N VAL A 147 22.02 -33.88 34.99
CA VAL A 147 21.40 -34.28 36.26
C VAL A 147 21.24 -35.80 36.34
N GLN A 148 20.80 -36.45 35.25
CA GLN A 148 20.70 -37.91 35.20
C GLN A 148 22.07 -38.58 35.42
N LYS A 149 23.13 -38.08 34.78
CA LYS A 149 24.48 -38.61 34.95
C LYS A 149 24.99 -38.44 36.38
N GLU A 150 24.76 -37.28 36.99
CA GLU A 150 25.15 -37.01 38.38
C GLU A 150 24.43 -37.92 39.36
N LEU A 151 23.10 -38.09 39.21
CA LEU A 151 22.31 -39.01 40.04
C LEU A 151 22.77 -40.47 39.91
N LEU A 152 23.05 -40.94 38.69
CA LEU A 152 23.59 -42.28 38.47
C LEU A 152 24.96 -42.45 39.13
N THR A 153 25.87 -41.49 38.92
CA THR A 153 27.23 -41.54 39.48
C THR A 153 27.19 -41.57 41.00
N GLU A 154 26.38 -40.71 41.62
CA GLU A 154 26.22 -40.65 43.06
C GLU A 154 25.60 -41.93 43.63
N GLY A 155 24.51 -42.43 43.02
CA GLY A 155 23.88 -43.68 43.47
C GLY A 155 24.79 -44.91 43.34
N PHE A 156 25.66 -44.96 42.31
CA PHE A 156 26.68 -46.02 42.21
C PHE A 156 27.79 -45.85 43.26
N ARG A 157 28.21 -44.62 43.54
CA ARG A 157 29.21 -44.31 44.57
C ARG A 157 28.71 -44.73 45.95
N GLU A 158 27.49 -44.31 46.31
CA GLU A 158 26.84 -44.69 47.58
C GLU A 158 26.75 -46.21 47.73
N LYS A 159 26.30 -46.93 46.70
CA LYS A 159 26.22 -48.41 46.71
C LYS A 159 27.59 -49.05 46.86
N SER A 160 28.62 -48.54 46.18
CA SER A 160 29.98 -49.07 46.28
C SER A 160 30.58 -48.84 47.67
N GLU A 161 30.36 -47.67 48.27
CA GLU A 161 30.78 -47.36 49.64
C GLU A 161 30.08 -48.26 50.67
N ALA A 162 28.78 -48.52 50.50
CA ALA A 162 28.02 -49.44 51.35
C ALA A 162 28.55 -50.89 51.24
N LEU A 163 28.74 -51.40 50.02
CA LEU A 163 29.31 -52.73 49.79
C LEU A 163 30.73 -52.87 50.36
N ASN A 164 31.57 -51.85 50.21
CA ASN A 164 32.92 -51.87 50.77
C ASN A 164 32.91 -51.92 52.31
N LYS A 165 31.96 -51.24 52.96
CA LYS A 165 31.76 -51.35 54.41
C LYS A 165 31.37 -52.77 54.82
N GLU A 166 30.43 -53.40 54.11
CA GLU A 166 30.05 -54.79 54.35
C GLU A 166 31.22 -55.77 54.16
N ILE A 167 31.99 -55.62 53.08
CA ILE A 167 33.19 -56.43 52.82
C ILE A 167 34.22 -56.27 53.95
N ASN A 168 34.46 -55.05 54.43
CA ASN A 168 35.39 -54.80 55.51
C ASN A 168 34.91 -55.40 56.83
N GLN A 169 33.62 -55.29 57.15
CA GLN A 169 33.02 -55.95 58.32
C GLN A 169 33.21 -57.47 58.26
N LEU A 170 32.91 -58.09 57.11
CA LEU A 170 33.10 -59.53 56.90
C LEU A 170 34.59 -59.95 57.00
N LYS A 171 35.52 -59.13 56.50
CA LYS A 171 36.97 -59.38 56.65
C LYS A 171 37.40 -59.34 58.11
N GLU A 172 36.92 -58.37 58.87
CA GLU A 172 37.20 -58.28 60.31
C GLU A 172 36.60 -59.46 61.08
N GLU A 173 35.37 -59.86 60.76
CA GLU A 173 34.72 -61.06 61.34
C GLU A 173 35.53 -62.33 61.05
N ASN A 174 35.94 -62.53 59.80
CA ASN A 174 36.78 -63.66 59.42
C ASN A 174 38.13 -63.65 60.15
N LYS A 175 38.76 -62.47 60.29
CA LYS A 175 40.02 -62.34 61.03
C LYS A 175 39.84 -62.69 62.51
N ARG A 176 38.78 -62.18 63.16
CA ARG A 176 38.43 -62.54 64.54
C ARG A 176 38.15 -64.02 64.69
N PHE A 177 37.47 -64.64 63.72
CA PHE A 177 37.19 -66.07 63.72
C PHE A 177 38.49 -66.90 63.62
N GLU A 178 39.40 -66.53 62.72
CA GLU A 178 40.71 -67.19 62.61
C GLU A 178 41.53 -67.00 63.89
N GLU A 179 41.63 -65.78 64.44
CA GLU A 179 42.31 -65.53 65.73
C GLU A 179 41.71 -66.37 66.86
N ASN A 180 40.39 -66.47 66.96
CA ASN A 180 39.71 -67.29 67.97
C ASN A 180 39.97 -68.79 67.75
N LYS A 181 40.01 -69.25 66.50
CA LYS A 181 40.38 -70.63 66.13
C LYS A 181 41.81 -70.94 66.54
N TYR A 182 42.78 -70.07 66.24
CA TYR A 182 44.17 -70.21 66.69
C TYR A 182 44.27 -70.24 68.22
N MET A 183 43.56 -69.36 68.91
CA MET A 183 43.53 -69.33 70.38
C MET A 183 42.90 -70.60 70.97
N ASN A 184 41.85 -71.14 70.36
CA ASN A 184 41.24 -72.41 70.79
C ASN A 184 42.15 -73.61 70.56
N ILE A 185 42.85 -73.68 69.41
CA ILE A 185 43.86 -74.71 69.16
C ILE A 185 45.00 -74.60 70.18
N LEU A 186 45.49 -73.39 70.46
CA LEU A 186 46.56 -73.17 71.44
C LEU A 186 46.12 -73.60 72.85
N LYS A 187 44.89 -73.28 73.26
CA LYS A 187 44.30 -73.76 74.54
C LYS A 187 44.26 -75.29 74.61
N ILE A 188 43.82 -75.97 73.54
CA ILE A 188 43.80 -77.43 73.48
C ILE A 188 45.22 -78.00 73.64
N ILE A 189 46.20 -77.45 72.92
CA ILE A 189 47.62 -77.87 73.04
C ILE A 189 48.14 -77.65 74.47
N CYS A 190 47.85 -76.52 75.11
CA CYS A 190 48.24 -76.27 76.50
C CYS A 190 47.62 -77.28 77.47
N VAL A 191 46.32 -77.60 77.32
CA VAL A 191 45.65 -78.60 78.16
C VAL A 191 46.28 -79.99 77.99
N VAL A 192 46.55 -80.41 76.75
CA VAL A 192 47.18 -81.70 76.46
C VAL A 192 48.65 -81.72 76.92
N GLY A 193 49.41 -80.64 76.73
CA GLY A 193 50.81 -80.51 77.15
C GLY A 193 50.99 -80.47 78.67
N ILE A 194 50.07 -79.84 79.40
CA ILE A 194 50.01 -79.90 80.87
C ILE A 194 49.67 -81.33 81.33
N GLY A 195 48.80 -82.04 80.62
CA GLY A 195 48.58 -83.48 80.83
C GLY A 195 49.84 -84.33 80.66
N PHE A 196 50.74 -83.96 79.75
CA PHE A 196 52.02 -84.65 79.53
C PHE A 196 53.09 -84.33 80.59
N LEU A 197 53.05 -83.12 81.20
CA LEU A 197 53.96 -82.71 82.27
C LEU A 197 53.51 -83.14 83.67
N ILE A 198 52.20 -83.33 83.89
CA ILE A 198 51.63 -83.84 85.15
C ILE A 198 51.42 -85.36 85.10
N GLY A 199 51.45 -85.96 83.90
CA GLY A 199 51.29 -87.40 83.64
C GLY A 199 52.60 -88.17 83.43
N ASN A 200 53.71 -87.76 84.06
CA ASN A 200 54.90 -88.61 84.14
C ASN A 200 55.45 -88.71 85.56
N PRO A 201 54.97 -89.69 86.34
CA PRO A 201 55.77 -90.37 87.32
C PRO A 201 55.91 -91.86 86.94
N TRP A 202 57.18 -92.32 86.84
CA TRP A 202 57.77 -93.68 86.77
C TRP A 202 58.63 -93.82 85.50
N CYS A 203 59.97 -93.90 85.49
CA CYS A 203 60.95 -94.33 86.51
C CYS A 203 60.53 -95.59 87.28
N VAL A 204 60.67 -96.74 86.62
CA VAL A 204 61.62 -97.80 87.02
C VAL A 204 62.26 -98.36 85.75
#